data_AF-A0A955TKL1-F1
#
_entry.id   AF-A0A955TKL1-F1
#
_cell.length_a   1.000
_cell.length_b   1.000
_cell.length_c   1.000
_cell.angle_alpha   90.00
_cell.angle_beta   90.00
_cell.angle_gamma   90.00
#
_symmetry.space_group_name_H-M   'P 1'
#
loop_
_entity.id
_entity.type
_entity.pdbx_description
1 polymer ?
#
loop_
_entity_poly.entity_id
_entity_poly.type
_entity_poly.pdbx_seq_one_letter_code
_entity_poly.pdbx_strand_id
1 'polypeptide(L)'
;ACAAISVDDQKALADFVKIRLAENYEETRKAAVGGAQPNLNLGKVREIGISLPGLEEQSVIVDKVAQLLMFEKQIEKAVVGGSSRVESLTQSILAKAFRGELVPQNPDDEPASVLLERIRGGRGARKRAEHCIQSS
;
A
#
# COMPACT_ATOMS: atom_id res chain seq x y z
N ALA A 1 -29.93 2.88 1.36
CA ALA A 1 -30.93 2.33 0.43
C ALA A 1 -30.19 1.76 -0.77
N CYS A 2 -30.54 0.57 -1.24
CA CYS A 2 -29.99 -0.01 -2.47
C CYS A 2 -31.06 0.12 -3.57
N ALA A 3 -30.70 0.72 -4.70
CA ALA A 3 -31.54 0.77 -5.88
C ALA A 3 -31.01 -0.23 -6.91
N ALA A 4 -31.91 -0.96 -7.56
CA ALA A 4 -31.59 -1.80 -8.72
C ALA A 4 -31.94 -1.01 -9.98
N ILE A 5 -31.00 -0.94 -10.92
CA ILE A 5 -31.20 -0.33 -12.24
C ILE A 5 -31.24 -1.48 -13.24
N SER A 6 -32.36 -1.61 -13.98
CA SER A 6 -32.47 -2.55 -15.09
C SER A 6 -32.14 -1.82 -16.38
N VAL A 7 -31.30 -2.43 -17.21
CA VAL A 7 -30.89 -1.88 -18.51
C VAL A 7 -31.60 -2.65 -19.62
N ASP A 8 -31.92 -1.97 -20.71
CA ASP A 8 -32.41 -2.59 -21.94
C ASP A 8 -31.19 -3.07 -22.74
N ASP A 9 -30.95 -4.38 -22.77
CA ASP A 9 -29.78 -5.01 -23.41
C ASP A 9 -29.70 -4.74 -24.91
N GLN A 10 -30.80 -4.34 -25.56
CA GLN A 10 -30.79 -3.95 -26.97
C GLN A 10 -30.19 -2.56 -27.19
N LYS A 11 -30.07 -1.75 -26.13
CA LYS A 11 -29.64 -0.35 -26.20
C LYS A 11 -28.35 -0.08 -25.43
N ALA A 12 -28.10 -0.80 -24.34
CA ALA A 12 -26.93 -0.53 -23.53
C ALA A 12 -26.40 -1.76 -22.80
N LEU A 13 -25.08 -1.80 -22.65
CA LEU A 13 -24.40 -2.77 -21.80
C LEU A 13 -24.48 -2.32 -20.33
N ALA A 14 -24.82 -3.25 -19.44
CA ALA A 14 -24.90 -2.98 -18.00
C ALA A 14 -23.59 -2.41 -17.43
N ASP A 15 -22.45 -2.94 -17.89
CA ASP A 15 -21.13 -2.48 -17.46
C ASP A 15 -20.84 -1.04 -17.94
N PHE A 16 -21.26 -0.69 -19.15
CA PHE A 16 -21.13 0.67 -19.66
C PHE A 16 -21.96 1.66 -18.82
N VAL A 17 -23.22 1.32 -18.53
CA VAL A 17 -24.09 2.14 -17.68
C VAL A 17 -23.49 2.30 -16.29
N LYS A 18 -22.92 1.24 -15.72
CA LYS A 18 -22.22 1.29 -14.43
C LYS A 18 -21.02 2.23 -14.46
N ILE A 19 -20.19 2.19 -15.50
CA ILE A 19 -19.04 3.09 -15.66
C ILE A 19 -19.52 4.54 -15.72
N ARG A 20 -20.55 4.85 -16.53
CA ARG A 20 -21.09 6.21 -16.66
C ARG A 20 -21.71 6.74 -15.36
N LEU A 21 -22.41 5.88 -14.61
CA LEU A 21 -22.95 6.26 -13.30
C LEU A 21 -21.87 6.44 -12.24
N ALA A 22 -20.78 5.66 -12.32
CA ALA A 22 -19.63 5.82 -11.43
C ALA A 22 -18.84 7.10 -11.72
N GLU A 23 -18.68 7.46 -12.99
CA GLU A 23 -18.06 8.73 -13.41
C GLU A 23 -18.85 9.93 -12.89
N ASN A 24 -20.17 9.90 -13.04
CA ASN A 24 -21.06 10.97 -12.57
C ASN A 24 -21.40 10.88 -11.07
N TYR A 25 -20.74 10.02 -10.30
CA TYR A 25 -21.10 9.76 -8.90
C TYR A 25 -21.01 11.01 -8.03
N GLU A 26 -19.94 11.80 -8.16
CA GLU A 26 -19.75 13.01 -7.37
C GLU A 26 -20.75 14.12 -7.73
N GLU A 27 -21.11 14.26 -9.01
CA GLU A 27 -22.17 15.19 -9.43
C GLU A 27 -23.54 14.75 -8.92
N THR A 28 -23.83 13.46 -9.02
CA THR A 28 -25.05 12.84 -8.49
C THR A 28 -25.14 13.02 -6.97
N ARG A 29 -24.01 12.94 -6.26
CA ARG A 29 -23.91 13.18 -4.82
C ARG A 29 -24.15 14.64 -4.45
N LYS A 30 -23.63 15.60 -5.23
CA LYS A 30 -23.92 17.04 -5.03
C LYS A 30 -25.39 17.36 -5.26
N ALA A 31 -26.03 16.68 -6.20
CA ALA A 31 -27.45 16.83 -6.47
C ALA A 31 -28.33 16.19 -5.39
N ALA A 32 -27.80 15.41 -4.44
CA ALA A 32 -28.60 14.77 -3.41
C ALA A 32 -29.07 15.77 -2.34
N VAL A 33 -30.25 15.51 -1.75
CA VAL A 33 -30.90 16.41 -0.78
C VAL A 33 -30.85 15.78 0.61
N GLY A 34 -30.60 16.60 1.64
CA GLY A 34 -30.65 16.21 3.05
C GLY A 34 -29.34 16.44 3.80
N GLY A 35 -29.41 17.00 5.01
CA GLY A 35 -28.24 17.45 5.78
C GLY A 35 -27.43 16.35 6.50
N ALA A 36 -27.93 15.12 6.59
CA ALA A 36 -27.25 14.02 7.32
C ALA A 36 -26.97 12.79 6.45
N GLN A 37 -27.79 12.51 5.43
CA GLN A 37 -27.59 11.43 4.48
C GLN A 37 -28.12 11.87 3.11
N PRO A 38 -27.25 12.19 2.13
CA PRO A 38 -27.69 12.56 0.79
C PRO A 38 -28.49 11.41 0.18
N ASN A 39 -29.81 11.60 0.01
CA ASN A 39 -30.68 10.60 -0.58
C ASN A 39 -31.02 11.01 -2.03
N LEU A 40 -30.89 10.06 -2.95
CA LEU A 40 -31.19 10.27 -4.36
C LEU A 40 -32.58 9.72 -4.64
N ASN A 41 -33.54 10.61 -4.90
CA ASN A 41 -34.92 10.21 -5.19
C ASN A 41 -35.07 9.76 -6.66
N LEU A 42 -36.17 9.04 -6.96
CA LEU A 42 -36.44 8.52 -8.31
C LEU A 42 -36.54 9.61 -9.39
N GLY A 43 -36.98 10.83 -9.03
CA GLY A 43 -37.05 11.96 -9.96
C GLY A 43 -35.66 12.37 -10.43
N LYS A 44 -34.73 12.57 -9.49
CA LYS A 44 -33.34 12.93 -9.78
C LYS A 44 -32.61 11.84 -10.56
N VAL A 45 -32.87 10.56 -10.25
CA VAL A 45 -32.30 9.44 -11.02
C VAL A 45 -32.73 9.49 -12.50
N ARG A 46 -33.98 9.88 -12.79
CA ARG A 46 -34.48 9.99 -14.17
C ARG A 46 -33.93 11.19 -14.94
N GLU A 47 -33.50 12.23 -14.24
CA GLU A 47 -32.88 13.42 -14.84
C GLU A 47 -31.41 13.18 -15.23
N ILE A 48 -30.78 12.10 -14.73
CA ILE A 48 -29.41 11.74 -15.10
C ILE A 48 -29.39 11.30 -16.57
N GLY A 49 -29.00 12.22 -17.45
CA GLY A 49 -28.77 11.95 -18.86
C GLY A 49 -27.51 11.10 -19.04
N ILE A 50 -27.64 9.96 -19.72
CA ILE A 50 -26.51 9.11 -20.11
C ILE A 50 -26.40 9.15 -21.63
N SER A 51 -25.26 9.61 -22.16
CA SER A 51 -24.93 9.47 -23.57
C SER A 51 -24.68 7.99 -23.89
N LEU A 52 -25.52 7.42 -24.75
CA LEU A 52 -25.43 6.03 -25.17
C LEU A 52 -24.90 5.96 -26.61
N PRO A 53 -23.59 5.68 -26.80
CA PRO A 53 -23.04 5.39 -28.12
C PRO A 53 -23.54 4.02 -28.62
N GLY A 54 -23.18 3.63 -29.85
CA GLY A 54 -23.53 2.31 -30.38
C GLY A 54 -22.96 1.17 -29.52
N LEU A 55 -23.62 0.00 -29.50
CA LEU A 55 -23.22 -1.14 -28.66
C LEU A 55 -21.75 -1.56 -28.87
N GLU A 56 -21.26 -1.49 -30.10
CA GLU A 56 -19.85 -1.79 -30.42
C GLU A 56 -18.89 -0.81 -29.73
N GLU A 57 -19.19 0.50 -29.79
CA GLU A 57 -18.40 1.53 -29.11
C GLU A 57 -18.49 1.38 -27.59
N GLN A 58 -19.67 1.04 -27.04
CA GLN A 58 -19.82 0.74 -25.62
C GLN A 58 -18.90 -0.41 -25.19
N SER A 59 -18.82 -1.49 -25.98
CA SER A 59 -17.94 -2.62 -25.70
C SER A 59 -16.48 -2.19 -25.69
N VAL A 60 -16.05 -1.42 -26.70
CA VAL A 60 -14.67 -0.90 -26.78
C VAL A 60 -14.33 -0.04 -25.55
N ILE A 61 -15.26 0.78 -25.09
CA ILE A 61 -15.07 1.62 -23.90
C ILE A 61 -14.95 0.74 -22.65
N VAL A 62 -15.85 -0.23 -22.45
CA VAL A 62 -15.82 -1.15 -21.32
C VAL A 62 -14.49 -1.90 -21.27
N ASP A 63 -14.03 -2.42 -22.41
CA ASP A 63 -12.78 -3.16 -22.50
C ASP A 63 -11.56 -2.29 -22.16
N LYS A 64 -11.52 -1.06 -22.68
CA LYS A 64 -10.43 -0.11 -22.37
C LYS A 64 -10.40 0.26 -20.89
N VAL A 65 -11.56 0.52 -20.29
CA VAL A 65 -11.65 0.83 -18.86
C VAL A 65 -11.21 -0.38 -18.03
N ALA A 66 -11.64 -1.59 -18.40
CA ALA A 66 -11.20 -2.82 -17.74
C ALA A 66 -9.68 -3.00 -17.81
N GLN A 67 -9.07 -2.77 -18.98
CA GLN A 67 -7.61 -2.83 -19.15
C GLN A 67 -6.88 -1.81 -18.28
N LEU A 68 -7.38 -0.56 -18.20
CA LEU A 68 -6.79 0.48 -17.37
C LEU A 68 -6.84 0.12 -15.88
N LEU A 69 -7.98 -0.38 -15.40
CA LEU A 69 -8.13 -0.84 -14.01
C LEU A 69 -7.25 -2.07 -13.70
N MET A 70 -7.02 -2.95 -14.69
CA MET A 70 -6.06 -4.03 -14.54
C MET A 70 -4.63 -3.51 -14.45
N PHE A 71 -4.27 -2.49 -15.23
CA PHE A 71 -2.96 -1.89 -15.20
C PHE A 71 -2.69 -1.18 -13.87
N GLU A 72 -3.67 -0.47 -13.33
CA GLU A 72 -3.61 0.13 -11.99
C GLU A 72 -3.23 -0.91 -10.92
N LYS A 73 -3.91 -2.06 -10.91
CA LYS A 73 -3.61 -3.17 -9.98
C LYS A 73 -2.20 -3.71 -10.14
N GLN A 74 -1.67 -3.74 -11.37
CA GLN A 74 -0.30 -4.18 -11.61
C GLN A 74 0.71 -3.18 -11.05
N ILE A 75 0.48 -1.89 -11.22
CA ILE A 75 1.31 -0.83 -10.64
C ILE A 75 1.30 -0.93 -9.11
N GLU A 76 0.11 -1.04 -8.52
CA GLU A 76 -0.03 -1.17 -7.06
C GLU A 76 0.80 -2.35 -6.53
N LYS A 77 0.67 -3.53 -7.17
CA LYS A 77 1.45 -4.72 -6.80
C LYS A 77 2.95 -4.50 -6.97
N ALA A 78 3.37 -3.82 -8.02
CA ALA A 78 4.79 -3.52 -8.26
C ALA A 78 5.36 -2.59 -7.19
N VAL A 79 4.60 -1.57 -6.77
CA VAL A 79 5.00 -0.63 -5.71
C VAL A 79 5.12 -1.35 -4.36
N VAL A 80 4.12 -2.13 -3.98
CA VAL A 80 4.14 -2.91 -2.73
C VAL A 80 5.29 -3.93 -2.72
N GLY A 81 5.49 -4.63 -3.85
CA GLY A 81 6.59 -5.56 -4.03
C GLY A 81 7.97 -4.87 -3.97
N GLY A 82 8.10 -3.68 -4.53
CA GLY A 82 9.31 -2.87 -4.45
C GLY A 82 9.63 -2.44 -3.00
N SER A 83 8.63 -1.93 -2.27
CA SER A 83 8.81 -1.49 -0.88
C SER A 83 9.26 -2.62 0.03
N SER A 84 8.61 -3.79 -0.05
CA SER A 84 8.99 -4.95 0.75
C SER A 84 10.41 -5.45 0.46
N ARG A 85 10.86 -5.38 -0.81
CA ARG A 85 12.25 -5.68 -1.18
C ARG A 85 13.25 -4.70 -0.58
N VAL A 86 12.92 -3.40 -0.56
CA VAL A 86 13.78 -2.37 0.06
C VAL A 86 13.89 -2.61 1.56
N GLU A 87 12.79 -2.91 2.24
CA GLU A 87 12.79 -3.23 3.67
C GLU A 87 13.65 -4.46 3.97
N SER A 88 13.45 -5.56 3.23
CA SER A 88 14.23 -6.78 3.39
C SER A 88 15.73 -6.55 3.14
N LEU A 89 16.07 -5.80 2.08
CA LEU A 89 17.45 -5.45 1.78
C LEU A 89 18.07 -4.60 2.90
N THR A 90 17.32 -3.62 3.42
CA THR A 90 17.77 -2.76 4.53
C THR A 90 18.07 -3.60 5.77
N GLN A 91 17.18 -4.53 6.14
CA GLN A 91 17.42 -5.44 7.27
C GLN A 91 18.63 -6.34 7.03
N SER A 92 18.81 -6.85 5.81
CA SER A 92 19.97 -7.67 5.45
C SER A 92 21.28 -6.89 5.55
N ILE A 93 21.30 -5.65 5.04
CA ILE A 93 22.47 -4.76 5.10
C ILE A 93 22.79 -4.43 6.56
N LEU A 94 21.81 -4.04 7.37
CA LEU A 94 22.01 -3.76 8.79
C LEU A 94 22.55 -4.98 9.54
N ALA A 95 21.98 -6.15 9.30
CA ALA A 95 22.45 -7.39 9.91
C ALA A 95 23.92 -7.70 9.53
N LYS A 96 24.28 -7.52 8.26
CA LYS A 96 25.68 -7.67 7.81
C LYS A 96 26.59 -6.60 8.41
N ALA A 97 26.12 -5.35 8.52
CA ALA A 97 26.87 -4.25 9.14
C ALA A 97 27.20 -4.55 10.60
N PHE A 98 26.22 -5.02 11.38
CA PHE A 98 26.42 -5.38 12.79
C PHE A 98 27.33 -6.59 12.98
N ARG A 99 27.41 -7.51 12.01
CA ARG A 99 28.37 -8.61 12.02
C ARG A 99 29.75 -8.26 11.44
N GLY A 100 29.93 -7.04 10.93
CA GLY A 100 31.17 -6.61 10.28
C GLY A 100 31.36 -7.17 8.87
N GLU A 101 30.39 -7.88 8.31
CA GLU A 101 30.47 -8.62 7.04
C GLU A 101 30.34 -7.74 5.79
N LEU A 102 30.31 -6.42 5.93
CA LEU A 102 30.22 -5.49 4.79
C LEU A 102 31.57 -5.24 4.10
N VAL A 103 32.67 -5.68 4.71
CA VAL A 103 34.05 -5.55 4.22
C VAL A 103 34.73 -6.91 4.31
N PRO A 104 35.66 -7.25 3.40
CA PRO A 104 36.46 -8.47 3.50
C PRO A 104 37.11 -8.59 4.89
N GLN A 105 36.93 -9.74 5.53
CA GLN A 105 37.53 -10.00 6.83
C GLN A 105 38.99 -10.42 6.65
N ASN A 106 39.89 -9.88 7.46
CA ASN A 106 41.27 -10.32 7.47
C ASN A 106 41.39 -11.55 8.40
N PRO A 107 41.91 -12.70 7.92
CA PRO A 107 42.08 -13.90 8.76
C PRO A 107 42.98 -13.68 9.98
N ASP A 108 43.85 -12.66 9.92
CA ASP A 108 44.76 -12.29 11.00
C ASP A 108 44.10 -11.37 12.04
N ASP A 109 42.83 -10.96 11.85
CA ASP A 109 42.10 -10.13 12.81
C ASP A 109 41.82 -10.89 14.10
N GLU A 110 42.00 -10.21 15.23
CA GLU A 110 41.68 -10.75 16.56
C GLU A 110 40.17 -11.08 16.64
N PRO A 111 39.77 -12.29 17.04
CA PRO A 111 38.36 -12.64 17.15
C PRO A 111 37.69 -11.81 18.25
N ALA A 112 36.46 -11.36 17.98
CA ALA A 112 35.70 -10.49 18.89
C ALA A 112 35.52 -11.08 20.32
N SER A 113 35.59 -12.41 20.47
CA SER A 113 35.57 -13.09 21.76
C SER A 113 36.71 -12.63 22.69
N VAL A 114 37.92 -12.46 22.16
CA VAL A 114 39.11 -12.08 22.94
C VAL A 114 38.99 -10.62 23.40
N LEU A 115 38.50 -9.73 22.54
CA LEU A 115 38.16 -8.35 22.91
C LEU A 115 37.08 -8.31 24.01
N LEU A 116 36.03 -9.14 23.91
CA LEU A 116 34.96 -9.23 24.90
C LEU A 116 35.45 -9.75 26.26
N GLU A 117 36.33 -10.75 26.29
CA GLU A 117 36.93 -11.23 27.54
C GLU A 117 37.76 -10.14 28.21
N ARG A 118 38.55 -9.38 27.44
CA ARG A 118 39.34 -8.26 27.93
C ARG A 118 38.47 -7.14 28.50
N ILE A 119 37.35 -6.81 27.85
CA ILE A 119 36.35 -5.85 28.36
C ILE A 119 35.67 -6.37 29.65
N ARG A 120 35.30 -7.66 29.71
CA ARG A 120 34.69 -8.28 30.91
C ARG A 120 35.66 -8.30 32.08
N GLY A 121 36.91 -8.67 31.84
CA GLY A 121 37.99 -8.64 32.84
C GLY A 121 38.24 -7.23 33.36
N GLY A 122 38.34 -6.24 32.47
CA GLY A 122 38.52 -4.83 32.84
C GLY A 122 37.33 -4.22 33.59
N ARG A 123 36.09 -4.50 33.18
CA ARG A 123 34.88 -4.06 33.91
C ARG A 123 34.74 -4.74 35.27
N GLY A 124 35.10 -6.03 35.35
CA GLY A 124 35.12 -6.78 36.61
C GLY A 124 36.18 -6.25 37.59
N ALA A 125 37.34 -5.82 37.10
CA ALA A 125 38.38 -5.19 37.91
C ALA A 125 37.94 -3.80 38.41
N ARG A 126 37.31 -2.99 37.55
CA ARG A 126 36.79 -1.65 37.93
C ARG A 126 35.70 -1.72 39.00
N LYS A 127 34.75 -2.66 38.88
CA LYS A 127 33.71 -2.89 39.91
C LYS A 127 34.28 -3.35 41.25
N ARG A 128 35.34 -4.17 41.25
CA ARG A 128 36.02 -4.61 42.48
C ARG A 128 36.79 -3.47 43.15
N ALA A 129 37.44 -2.60 42.36
CA ALA A 129 38.10 -1.41 42.88
C ALA A 129 37.11 -0.42 43.51
N GLU A 130 35.96 -0.17 42.87
CA GLU A 130 34.91 0.71 43.41
C GLU A 130 34.27 0.15 44.70
N HIS A 131 34.05 -1.17 44.79
CA HIS A 131 33.51 -1.81 46.00
C HIS A 131 34.49 -1.80 47.18
N CYS A 132 35.80 -1.87 46.91
CA CYS A 132 36.84 -1.83 47.95
C CYS A 132 37.00 -0.42 48.54
N ILE A 133 36.76 0.64 47.76
CA ILE A 133 36.83 2.04 48.21
C ILE A 133 35.61 2.44 49.08
N GLN A 134 34.46 1.80 48.88
CA GLN A 134 33.23 2.07 49.67
C GLN A 134 33.11 1.24 50.95
N SER A 135 33.98 0.24 51.15
CA SER A 135 33.96 -0.66 52.31
C SER A 135 35.13 -0.42 53.29
N SER A 136 35.86 0.68 53.13
CA SER A 136 36.86 1.22 54.07
C SER A 136 36.35 2.52 54.67
#